data_AF-A0A9C9L631-F1
#
_entry.id   AF-A0A9C9L631-F1
#
_cell.length_a   1.000
_cell.length_b   1.000
_cell.length_c   1.000
_cell.angle_alpha   90.00
_cell.angle_beta   90.00
_cell.angle_gamma   90.00
#
_symmetry.space_group_name_H-M   'P 1'
#
loop_
_entity.id
_entity.type
_entity.pdbx_description
1 polymer ?
#
loop_
_entity_poly.entity_id
_entity_poly.type
_entity_poly.pdbx_seq_one_letter_code
_entity_poly.pdbx_strand_id
1 'polypeptide(L)'
;ELSAARAASVVHLFTRLGVKPERMAAIGYGQYRPIVSNDTPEGRARNRRVVLVIMSGADPRTSQTMEHLQAERDATRTSVPPEPASNKPPDSDVP
;
A
#
# COMPACT_ATOMS: atom_id res chain seq x y z
N GLU A 1 -5.07 4.64 -32.97
CA GLU A 1 -4.42 4.27 -31.69
C GLU A 1 -3.93 5.46 -30.81
N LEU A 2 -4.66 6.59 -30.68
CA LEU A 2 -4.16 7.72 -29.86
C LEU A 2 -4.26 7.49 -28.34
N SER A 3 -5.28 6.74 -27.89
CA SER A 3 -5.49 6.45 -26.47
C SER A 3 -4.46 5.45 -25.93
N ALA A 4 -4.21 4.36 -26.66
CA ALA A 4 -3.19 3.37 -26.31
C ALA A 4 -1.78 3.99 -26.26
N ALA A 5 -1.42 4.81 -27.25
CA ALA A 5 -0.12 5.49 -27.28
C ALA A 5 0.12 6.39 -26.04
N ARG A 6 -0.91 7.11 -25.57
CA ARG A 6 -0.82 7.91 -24.34
C ARG A 6 -0.64 7.05 -23.10
N ALA A 7 -1.42 5.98 -22.98
CA ALA A 7 -1.28 5.05 -21.85
C ALA A 7 0.14 4.44 -21.81
N ALA A 8 0.66 4.02 -22.97
CA ALA A 8 2.03 3.51 -23.10
C ALA A 8 3.09 4.57 -22.71
N SER A 9 2.89 5.83 -23.09
CA SER A 9 3.79 6.93 -22.72
C SER A 9 3.89 7.12 -21.20
N VAL A 10 2.76 6.97 -20.48
CA VAL A 10 2.73 7.06 -19.01
C VAL A 10 3.42 5.87 -18.36
N VAL A 11 3.21 4.65 -18.87
CA VAL A 11 3.95 3.46 -18.40
C VAL A 11 5.45 3.63 -18.60
N HIS A 12 5.88 4.15 -19.75
CA HIS A 12 7.29 4.43 -20.02
C HIS A 12 7.86 5.47 -19.05
N LEU A 13 7.11 6.54 -18.75
CA LEU A 13 7.50 7.53 -17.75
C LEU A 13 7.71 6.88 -16.38
N PHE A 14 6.76 6.10 -15.88
CA PHE A 14 6.88 5.44 -14.57
C PHE A 14 7.99 4.40 -14.53
N THR A 15 8.25 3.71 -15.65
CA THR A 15 9.38 2.81 -15.78
C THR A 15 10.71 3.55 -15.57
N ARG A 16 10.86 4.73 -16.18
CA ARG A 16 12.05 5.59 -15.97
C ARG A 16 12.15 6.14 -14.55
N LEU A 17 11.03 6.24 -13.84
CA LEU A 17 10.98 6.61 -12.42
C LEU A 17 11.17 5.42 -11.48
N GLY A 18 11.46 4.21 -12.00
CA GLY A 18 11.79 3.03 -11.21
C GLY A 18 10.63 2.11 -10.88
N VAL A 19 9.42 2.36 -11.41
CA VAL A 19 8.32 1.40 -11.28
C VAL A 19 8.57 0.23 -12.23
N LYS A 20 8.64 -0.98 -11.68
CA LYS A 20 8.84 -2.22 -12.43
C LYS A 20 7.75 -2.39 -13.52
N PRO A 21 8.12 -2.55 -14.80
CA PRO A 21 7.15 -2.74 -15.89
C PRO A 21 6.17 -3.88 -15.66
N GLU A 22 6.60 -4.95 -15.00
CA GLU A 22 5.79 -6.14 -14.69
C GLU A 22 4.63 -5.83 -13.75
N ARG A 23 4.65 -4.68 -13.08
CA ARG A 23 3.58 -4.19 -12.18
C ARG A 23 2.59 -3.26 -12.88
N MET A 24 2.75 -3.02 -14.18
CA MET A 24 1.97 -2.03 -14.91
C MET A 24 1.38 -2.62 -16.19
N ALA A 25 0.20 -2.12 -16.57
CA ALA A 25 -0.44 -2.41 -17.84
C ALA A 25 -0.95 -1.11 -18.47
N ALA A 26 -0.91 -1.03 -19.80
CA ALA A 26 -1.45 0.10 -20.57
C ALA A 26 -2.66 -0.36 -21.36
N ILE A 27 -3.79 0.34 -21.20
CA ILE A 27 -5.05 0.05 -21.92
C ILE A 27 -5.54 1.35 -22.57
N GLY A 28 -5.90 1.26 -23.85
CA GLY A 28 -6.51 2.36 -24.59
C GLY A 28 -8.01 2.13 -24.83
N TYR A 29 -8.88 2.95 -24.23
CA TYR A 29 -10.34 2.88 -24.45
C TYR A 29 -10.83 3.68 -25.66
N GLY A 30 -9.96 4.48 -26.27
CA GLY A 30 -10.33 5.30 -27.43
C GLY A 30 -11.51 6.23 -27.12
N GLN A 31 -12.50 6.25 -28.02
CA GLN A 31 -13.71 7.06 -27.89
C GLN A 31 -14.87 6.35 -27.17
N TYR A 32 -14.68 5.09 -26.75
CA TYR A 32 -15.78 4.24 -26.27
C TYR A 32 -16.11 4.41 -24.78
N ARG A 33 -15.29 5.16 -24.04
CA ARG A 33 -15.57 5.55 -22.64
C ARG A 33 -15.39 7.05 -22.42
N PRO A 34 -16.23 7.90 -23.05
CA PRO A 34 -16.20 9.33 -22.83
C PRO A 34 -16.76 9.71 -21.45
N ILE A 35 -16.28 10.81 -20.86
CA ILE A 35 -16.94 11.42 -19.68
C ILE A 35 -17.95 12.50 -20.04
N VAL A 36 -17.75 13.10 -21.21
CA VAL A 36 -18.63 14.12 -21.77
C VAL A 36 -18.74 13.85 -23.26
N SER A 37 -19.76 14.40 -23.93
CA SER A 37 -19.90 14.21 -25.38
C SER A 37 -18.62 14.58 -26.15
N ASN A 38 -18.32 13.83 -27.21
CA ASN A 38 -17.23 14.11 -28.16
C ASN A 38 -17.65 15.07 -29.28
N ASP A 39 -18.89 15.57 -29.28
CA ASP A 39 -19.42 16.39 -30.36
C ASP A 39 -18.70 17.75 -30.44
N THR A 40 -18.36 18.32 -29.29
CA THR A 40 -17.65 19.61 -29.22
C THR A 40 -16.14 19.46 -29.10
N PRO A 41 -15.34 20.40 -29.64
CA PRO A 41 -13.89 20.43 -29.44
C PRO A 41 -13.49 20.41 -27.96
N GLU A 42 -14.23 21.12 -27.11
CA GLU A 42 -14.03 21.20 -25.66
C GLU A 42 -14.33 19.86 -24.99
N GLY A 43 -15.38 19.16 -25.45
CA GLY A 43 -15.72 17.81 -25.02
C GLY A 43 -14.61 16.81 -25.36
N ARG A 44 -14.13 16.82 -26.60
CA ARG A 44 -12.98 16.01 -27.03
C ARG A 44 -11.74 16.34 -26.20
N ALA A 45 -11.48 17.61 -25.91
CA ALA A 45 -10.35 18.02 -25.08
C ALA A 45 -10.42 17.43 -23.67
N ARG A 46 -11.58 17.49 -23.02
CA ARG A 46 -11.81 16.88 -21.71
C ARG A 46 -11.68 15.36 -21.72
N ASN A 47 -12.03 14.70 -22.81
CA ASN A 47 -11.89 13.25 -22.97
C ASN A 47 -10.44 12.79 -23.25
N ARG A 48 -9.50 13.70 -23.61
CA ARG A 48 -8.08 13.38 -23.78
C ARG A 48 -7.37 13.26 -22.43
N ARG A 49 -7.62 12.17 -21.71
CA ARG A 49 -7.08 11.92 -20.37
C ARG A 49 -6.49 10.53 -20.20
N VAL A 50 -5.69 10.34 -19.15
CA VAL A 50 -5.21 9.04 -18.69
C VAL A 50 -5.73 8.82 -17.27
N VAL A 51 -6.22 7.62 -16.97
CA VAL A 51 -6.68 7.21 -15.64
C VAL A 51 -5.68 6.20 -15.10
N LEU A 52 -5.18 6.42 -13.88
CA LEU A 52 -4.29 5.49 -13.19
C LEU A 52 -5.10 4.71 -12.14
N VAL A 53 -5.07 3.38 -12.21
CA VAL A 53 -5.71 2.51 -11.22
C VAL A 53 -4.60 1.80 -10.45
N ILE A 54 -4.58 2.00 -9.13
CA ILE A 54 -3.57 1.39 -8.24
C ILE A 54 -4.26 0.24 -7.52
N MET A 55 -3.79 -0.98 -7.78
CA MET A 55 -4.29 -2.18 -7.13
C MET A 55 -3.35 -2.55 -5.99
N SER A 56 -3.83 -2.51 -4.74
CA SER A 56 -3.10 -3.06 -3.61
C SER A 56 -3.32 -4.58 -3.57
N GLY A 57 -2.50 -5.33 -4.30
CA GLY A 57 -2.23 -6.70 -3.89
C GLY A 57 -1.37 -6.60 -2.63
N ALA A 58 -1.89 -7.02 -1.47
CA ALA A 58 -1.09 -7.11 -0.26
C ALA A 58 0.23 -7.80 -0.62
N ASP A 59 1.34 -7.08 -0.50
CA ASP A 59 2.65 -7.66 -0.78
C ASP A 59 2.87 -8.74 0.30
N PRO A 60 3.01 -10.03 -0.05
CA PRO A 60 3.19 -11.08 0.94
C PRO A 60 4.45 -10.83 1.79
N ARG A 61 5.41 -10.02 1.32
CA ARG A 61 6.58 -9.58 2.09
C ARG A 61 6.24 -8.59 3.21
N THR A 62 5.16 -7.81 3.06
CA THR A 62 4.67 -6.92 4.12
C THR A 62 4.07 -7.74 5.25
N SER A 63 3.32 -8.81 4.94
CA SER A 63 2.83 -9.76 5.94
C SER A 63 3.98 -10.44 6.70
N GLN A 64 4.99 -10.92 5.98
CA GLN A 64 6.17 -11.57 6.59
C GLN A 64 6.99 -10.63 7.48
N THR A 65 7.11 -9.35 7.10
CA THR A 65 7.84 -8.35 7.91
C THR A 65 7.08 -8.03 9.20
N MET A 66 5.74 -7.91 9.12
CA MET A 66 4.93 -7.69 10.32
C MET A 66 4.92 -8.91 11.24
N GLU A 67 4.85 -10.13 10.70
CA GLU A 67 4.96 -11.36 11.48
C GLU A 67 6.29 -11.47 12.22
N HIS A 68 7.42 -11.12 11.58
CA HIS A 68 8.74 -11.17 12.21
C HIS A 68 8.87 -10.14 13.35
N LEU A 69 8.41 -8.91 13.12
CA LEU A 69 8.40 -7.86 14.15
C LEU A 69 7.49 -8.19 15.33
N GLN A 70 6.40 -8.93 15.09
CA GLN A 70 5.48 -9.36 16.12
C GLN A 70 6.06 -10.52 16.95
N ALA A 71 6.70 -11.48 16.28
CA ALA A 71 7.44 -12.58 16.93
C ALA A 71 8.60 -12.07 17.82
N GLU A 72 9.34 -11.06 17.37
CA GLU A 72 10.40 -10.43 18.18
C GLU A 72 9.85 -9.70 19.42
N ARG A 73 8.70 -9.04 19.30
CA ARG A 73 8.03 -8.36 20.43
C ARG A 73 7.49 -9.34 21.46
N ASP A 74 6.92 -10.45 21.00
CA ASP A 74 6.42 -11.50 21.88
C ASP A 74 7.57 -12.24 22.58
N ALA A 75 8.67 -12.50 21.88
CA ALA A 75 9.89 -13.05 22.48
C ALA A 75 10.51 -12.14 23.55
N THR A 76 10.46 -10.82 23.34
CA THR A 76 10.96 -9.82 24.32
C THR A 76 10.03 -9.70 25.54
N ARG A 77 8.74 -9.99 25.39
CA ARG A 77 7.76 -9.96 26.50
C ARG A 77 7.86 -11.17 27.42
N THR A 78 8.35 -12.31 26.92
CA THR A 78 8.53 -13.54 27.70
C THR A 78 9.78 -13.54 28.60
N SER A 79 10.73 -12.61 28.41
CA SER A 79 11.98 -12.57 29.20
C SER A 79 11.93 -11.67 30.45
N VAL A 80 10.78 -11.11 30.84
CA VAL A 80 10.66 -10.41 32.13
C VAL A 80 10.48 -11.48 33.23
N PRO A 81 11.45 -11.65 34.17
CA PRO A 81 11.29 -12.57 35.28
C PRO A 81 10.11 -12.12 36.16
N PRO A 82 9.33 -13.04 36.76
CA PRO A 82 8.35 -12.65 37.76
C PRO A 82 9.08 -11.98 38.94
N GLU A 83 8.65 -10.77 39.28
CA GLU A 83 9.09 -10.00 40.45
C GLU A 83 9.01 -10.88 41.71
N PRO A 84 10.07 -10.99 42.55
CA PRO A 84 9.99 -11.83 43.74
C PRO A 84 9.00 -11.22 44.74
N ALA A 85 8.06 -12.04 45.20
CA ALA A 85 7.05 -11.67 46.19
C ALA A 85 7.68 -10.96 47.40
N SER A 86 7.37 -9.67 47.55
CA SER A 86 7.71 -8.89 48.74
C SER A 86 6.91 -9.43 49.93
N ASN A 87 7.51 -10.34 50.68
CA ASN A 87 7.02 -10.80 51.96
C ASN A 87 7.21 -9.66 52.97
N LYS A 88 6.16 -8.89 53.25
CA LYS A 88 6.19 -7.86 54.29
C LYS A 88 5.79 -8.51 55.62
N PRO A 89 6.67 -8.60 56.64
CA PRO A 89 6.22 -8.99 57.97
C PRO A 89 5.47 -7.80 58.60
N PRO A 90 4.25 -7.98 59.14
CA PRO A 90 3.73 -7.04 60.12
C PRO A 90 4.36 -7.34 61.48
N ASP A 91 4.88 -6.27 62.08
CA ASP A 91 5.51 -6.22 63.40
C ASP A 91 4.65 -6.85 64.50
N SER A 92 5.37 -7.43 65.45
CA SER A 92 4.93 -8.02 66.70
C SER A 92 3.98 -7.12 67.52
N ASP A 93 2.83 -7.69 67.89
CA ASP A 93 2.08 -7.30 69.09
C ASP A 93 2.92 -7.57 70.33
N VAL A 94 3.27 -6.55 71.12
CA VAL A 94 3.41 -6.62 72.58
C VAL A 94 3.37 -5.19 73.17
N PRO A 95 2.76 -4.95 74.35
CA PRO A 95 1.55 -5.53 74.95
C PRO A 95 0.38 -4.54 75.02
#